data_AF-A0A258SD24-F1
#
_entry.id   AF-A0A258SD24-F1
#
_cell.length_a   1.000
_cell.length_b   1.000
_cell.length_c   1.000
_cell.angle_alpha   90.00
_cell.angle_beta   90.00
_cell.angle_gamma   90.00
#
_symmetry.space_group_name_H-M   'P 1'
#
loop_
_entity.id
_entity.type
_entity.pdbx_description
1 polymer ?
#
loop_
_entity_poly.entity_id
_entity_poly.type
_entity_poly.pdbx_seq_one_letter_code
_entity_poly.pdbx_strand_id
1 'polypeptide(L)'
;MKIFGWKSAGREELRPALSRYALGPGPLLGEWPASYEAQLREGYARNAIAQRSVRLVAQGLSGAPLSASDPAILALLAARSGGQVLAETVAAQVLLHGIQ
;
A
#
# COMPACT_ATOMS: atom_id res chain seq x y z
N MET A 1 -50.43 2.22 13.29
CA MET A 1 -49.81 2.82 12.07
C MET A 1 -48.42 3.31 12.42
N LYS A 2 -47.39 2.76 11.77
CA LYS A 2 -45.97 2.94 12.16
C LYS A 2 -45.34 4.05 11.31
N ILE A 3 -45.56 5.30 11.73
CA ILE A 3 -45.26 6.53 10.94
C ILE A 3 -43.79 6.98 10.95
N PHE A 4 -42.89 6.27 11.64
CA PHE A 4 -41.48 6.66 11.77
C PHE A 4 -40.47 5.75 11.03
N GLY A 5 -40.94 4.74 10.30
CA GLY A 5 -40.08 3.74 9.62
C GLY A 5 -39.75 4.05 8.15
N TRP A 6 -40.37 5.07 7.54
CA TRP A 6 -40.25 5.30 6.09
C TRP A 6 -38.81 5.61 5.66
N LYS A 7 -38.03 6.35 6.45
CA LYS A 7 -36.63 6.68 6.07
C LYS A 7 -35.63 5.51 6.17
N SER A 8 -36.07 4.36 6.70
CA SER A 8 -35.24 3.16 6.88
C SER A 8 -35.63 2.02 5.93
N ALA A 9 -36.86 2.00 5.44
CA ALA A 9 -37.31 1.04 4.42
C ALA A 9 -36.62 1.36 3.08
N GLY A 10 -35.65 0.52 2.69
CA GLY A 10 -34.86 0.69 1.46
C GLY A 10 -33.42 1.15 1.68
N ARG A 11 -33.01 1.51 2.92
CA ARG A 11 -31.60 1.85 3.19
C ARG A 11 -30.69 0.61 3.27
N GLU A 12 -31.26 -0.58 3.47
CA GLU A 12 -30.55 -1.86 3.34
C GLU A 12 -30.27 -2.23 1.88
N GLU A 13 -31.17 -1.89 0.94
CA GLU A 13 -30.95 -2.12 -0.49
C GLU A 13 -30.01 -1.07 -1.12
N LEU A 14 -29.94 0.13 -0.53
CA LEU A 14 -29.06 1.23 -0.97
C LEU A 14 -27.65 1.20 -0.35
N ARG A 15 -27.42 0.34 0.64
CA ARG A 15 -26.08 0.07 1.14
C ARG A 15 -25.64 -1.21 0.48
N PRO A 16 -24.74 -1.16 -0.52
CA PRO A 16 -23.99 -2.36 -0.84
C PRO A 16 -23.50 -2.90 0.50
N ALA A 17 -23.86 -4.15 0.82
CA ALA A 17 -23.17 -4.83 1.89
C ALA A 17 -21.68 -4.57 1.64
N LEU A 18 -20.91 -4.29 2.70
CA LEU A 18 -19.46 -4.39 2.67
C LEU A 18 -19.12 -5.86 2.40
N SER A 19 -19.47 -6.29 1.21
CA SER A 19 -19.08 -7.52 0.58
C SER A 19 -17.59 -7.35 0.44
N ARG A 20 -16.88 -8.42 0.73
CA ARG A 20 -15.43 -8.52 0.69
C ARG A 20 -14.83 -8.26 -0.71
N TYR A 21 -15.63 -7.74 -1.64
CA TYR A 21 -15.28 -7.17 -2.94
C TYR A 21 -14.75 -5.73 -2.87
N ALA A 22 -14.86 -5.03 -1.73
CA ALA A 22 -14.45 -3.62 -1.63
C ALA A 22 -12.92 -3.37 -1.63
N LEU A 23 -12.09 -4.41 -1.76
CA LEU A 23 -10.63 -4.31 -1.78
C LEU A 23 -9.97 -4.97 -3.00
N GLY A 24 -10.77 -5.30 -4.02
CA GLY A 24 -10.27 -5.74 -5.32
C GLY A 24 -11.06 -5.08 -6.44
N PRO A 25 -10.47 -4.84 -7.62
CA PRO A 25 -11.24 -4.47 -8.80
C PRO A 25 -12.38 -5.48 -8.96
N GLY A 26 -13.61 -4.99 -8.83
CA GLY A 26 -14.78 -5.78 -9.21
C GLY A 26 -14.76 -6.11 -10.71
N PRO A 27 -15.78 -6.84 -11.21
CA PRO A 27 -15.85 -7.34 -12.60
C PRO A 27 -15.74 -6.28 -13.72
N LEU A 28 -15.68 -5.00 -13.37
CA LEU A 28 -15.41 -3.88 -14.28
C LEU A 28 -13.91 -3.71 -14.64
N LEU A 29 -12.99 -4.31 -13.88
CA LEU A 29 -11.54 -4.11 -14.01
C LEU A 29 -10.74 -5.43 -14.14
N GLY A 30 -11.44 -6.55 -14.33
CA GLY A 30 -10.84 -7.90 -14.38
C GLY A 30 -10.62 -8.51 -13.00
N GLU A 31 -10.44 -9.83 -12.96
CA GLU A 31 -10.19 -10.55 -11.70
C GLU A 31 -8.79 -10.21 -11.18
N TRP A 32 -8.72 -9.69 -9.95
CA TRP A 32 -7.44 -9.44 -9.29
C TRP A 32 -6.80 -10.75 -8.85
N PRO A 33 -5.48 -10.95 -9.02
CA PRO A 33 -4.86 -12.20 -8.66
C PRO A 33 -5.00 -12.49 -7.15
N ALA A 34 -5.46 -13.69 -6.79
CA ALA A 34 -5.62 -14.06 -5.39
C ALA A 34 -4.27 -14.32 -4.68
N SER A 35 -3.28 -14.86 -5.42
CA SER A 35 -1.96 -15.17 -4.85
C SER A 35 -1.08 -13.93 -4.74
N TYR A 36 -0.39 -13.79 -3.61
CA TYR A 36 0.55 -12.70 -3.35
C TYR A 36 1.60 -12.50 -4.46
N GLU A 37 2.21 -13.57 -4.97
CA GLU A 37 3.22 -13.47 -6.04
C GLU A 37 2.65 -12.83 -7.31
N ALA A 38 1.45 -13.25 -7.73
CA ALA A 38 0.79 -12.70 -8.90
C ALA A 38 0.37 -11.23 -8.67
N GLN A 39 -0.05 -10.86 -7.45
CA GLN A 39 -0.34 -9.47 -7.11
C GLN A 39 0.91 -8.59 -7.20
N LEU A 40 2.07 -9.07 -6.74
CA LEU A 40 3.34 -8.36 -6.89
C LEU A 40 3.77 -8.24 -8.34
N ARG A 41 3.59 -9.32 -9.11
CA ARG A 41 3.96 -9.34 -10.54
C ARG A 41 3.14 -8.35 -11.35
N GLU A 42 1.84 -8.28 -11.14
CA GLU A 42 0.94 -7.36 -11.86
C GLU A 42 0.93 -5.95 -11.25
N GLY A 43 0.81 -5.85 -9.93
CA GLY A 43 0.69 -4.58 -9.21
C GLY A 43 1.97 -3.76 -9.15
N TYR A 44 3.14 -4.41 -9.27
CA TYR A 44 4.44 -3.73 -9.17
C TYR A 44 5.41 -4.09 -10.30
N ALA A 45 5.74 -5.37 -10.51
CA ALA A 45 6.81 -5.73 -11.44
C ALA A 45 6.51 -5.35 -12.90
N ARG A 46 5.24 -5.38 -13.31
CA ARG A 46 4.78 -4.95 -14.64
C ARG A 46 4.16 -3.54 -14.68
N ASN A 47 4.18 -2.81 -13.57
CA ASN A 47 3.55 -1.50 -13.46
C ASN A 47 4.59 -0.40 -13.24
N ALA A 48 4.93 0.33 -14.31
CA ALA A 48 5.91 1.41 -14.26
C ALA A 48 5.48 2.57 -13.34
N ILE A 49 4.17 2.83 -13.21
CA ILE A 49 3.64 3.85 -12.30
C ILE A 49 3.89 3.43 -10.86
N ALA A 50 3.56 2.19 -10.51
CA ALA A 50 3.81 1.65 -9.18
C ALA A 50 5.31 1.66 -8.83
N GLN A 51 6.17 1.25 -9.77
CA GLN A 51 7.63 1.33 -9.61
C GLN A 51 8.11 2.75 -9.35
N ARG A 52 7.60 3.72 -10.11
CA ARG A 52 7.97 5.12 -9.93
C ARG A 52 7.46 5.67 -8.61
N SER A 53 6.23 5.36 -8.22
CA SER A 53 5.64 5.78 -6.95
C SER A 53 6.44 5.26 -5.75
N VAL A 54 6.75 3.97 -5.72
CA VAL A 54 7.58 3.37 -4.66
C VAL A 54 8.95 4.04 -4.60
N ARG A 55 9.60 4.22 -5.75
CA ARG A 55 10.92 4.88 -5.80
C ARG A 55 10.87 6.32 -5.30
N LEU A 56 9.84 7.10 -5.68
CA LEU A 56 9.69 8.49 -5.23
C LEU A 56 9.54 8.57 -3.71
N VAL A 57 8.72 7.72 -3.12
CA VAL A 57 8.50 7.70 -1.67
C VAL A 57 9.75 7.23 -0.93
N ALA A 58 10.40 6.16 -1.40
CA ALA A 58 11.61 5.61 -0.78
C ALA A 58 12.78 6.62 -0.81
N GLN A 59 13.01 7.27 -1.95
CA GLN A 59 14.03 8.32 -2.07
C GLN A 59 13.68 9.55 -1.22
N GLY A 60 12.40 9.92 -1.15
CA GLY A 60 11.93 10.99 -0.30
C GLY A 60 12.25 10.75 1.17
N LEU A 61 12.07 9.51 1.66
CA LEU A 61 12.44 9.15 3.03
C LEU A 61 13.96 9.23 3.25
N SER A 62 14.76 8.69 2.34
CA SER A 62 16.22 8.71 2.48
C SER A 62 16.83 10.10 2.40
N GLY A 63 16.15 11.06 1.75
CA GLY A 63 16.55 12.46 1.71
C GLY A 63 16.10 13.28 2.92
N ALA A 64 15.26 12.72 3.80
CA ALA A 64 14.75 13.44 4.96
C ALA A 64 15.84 13.60 6.03
N PRO A 65 15.93 14.76 6.71
CA PRO A 65 16.86 14.93 7.83
C PRO A 65 16.41 14.04 9.01
N LEU A 66 17.31 13.15 9.44
CA LEU A 66 17.07 12.23 10.55
C LEU A 66 17.92 12.62 11.76
N SER A 67 17.33 12.50 12.94
CA SER A 67 18.02 12.59 14.23
C SER A 67 17.98 11.23 14.90
N ALA A 68 19.10 10.78 15.44
CA ALA A 68 19.19 9.54 16.19
C ALA A 68 19.94 9.77 17.50
N SER A 69 19.61 8.96 18.51
CA SER A 69 20.29 8.98 19.81
C SER A 69 21.75 8.53 19.73
N ASP A 70 22.11 7.77 18.70
CA ASP A 70 23.46 7.24 18.47
C ASP A 70 23.89 7.50 17.01
N PRO A 71 25.07 8.12 16.76
CA PRO A 71 25.63 8.29 15.43
C PRO A 71 25.77 6.99 14.61
N ALA A 72 25.99 5.84 15.25
CA ALA A 72 26.10 4.55 14.59
C ALA A 72 24.79 4.14 13.89
N ILE A 73 23.63 4.53 14.44
CA ILE A 73 22.33 4.27 13.83
C ILE A 73 22.17 5.07 12.53
N LEU A 74 22.58 6.33 12.52
CA LEU A 74 22.57 7.16 11.29
C LEU A 74 23.51 6.56 10.24
N ALA A 75 24.70 6.14 10.65
CA ALA A 75 25.66 5.50 9.75
C ALA A 75 25.10 4.20 9.13
N LEU A 76 24.39 3.39 9.93
CA LEU A 76 23.73 2.18 9.46
C LEU A 76 22.61 2.50 8.45
N LEU A 77 21.74 3.45 8.75
CA LEU A 77 20.65 3.85 7.86
C LEU A 77 21.15 4.42 6.53
N ALA A 78 22.30 5.11 6.54
CA ALA A 78 22.95 5.68 5.37
C ALA A 78 23.84 4.67 4.61
N ALA A 79 24.12 3.49 5.19
CA ALA A 79 24.95 2.48 4.56
C ALA A 79 24.34 2.02 3.22
N ARG A 80 25.20 1.73 2.24
CA ARG A 80 24.74 1.23 0.94
C ARG A 80 24.90 -0.28 0.86
N SER A 81 23.86 -0.95 0.39
CA SER A 81 23.87 -2.37 0.04
C SER A 81 23.33 -2.54 -1.38
N GLY A 82 24.08 -3.23 -2.24
CA GLY A 82 23.67 -3.43 -3.64
C GLY A 82 23.46 -2.13 -4.45
N GLY A 83 24.14 -1.04 -4.07
CA GLY A 83 24.06 0.26 -4.74
C GLY A 83 22.95 1.19 -4.24
N GLN A 84 22.08 0.75 -3.32
CA GLN A 84 21.02 1.55 -2.71
C GLN A 84 21.29 1.82 -1.23
N VAL A 85 20.79 2.94 -0.71
CA VAL A 85 20.87 3.25 0.72
C VAL A 85 19.90 2.33 1.48
N LEU A 86 20.32 1.79 2.63
CA LEU A 86 19.55 0.84 3.41
C LEU A 86 18.15 1.37 3.74
N ALA A 87 18.03 2.65 4.11
CA ALA A 87 16.75 3.30 4.38
C ALA A 87 15.79 3.25 3.18
N GLU A 88 16.28 3.42 1.95
CA GLU A 88 15.46 3.29 0.74
C GLU A 88 14.96 1.86 0.55
N THR A 89 15.84 0.87 0.77
CA THR A 89 15.48 -0.55 0.63
C THR A 89 14.43 -0.95 1.66
N VAL A 90 14.59 -0.55 2.93
CA VAL A 90 13.60 -0.82 3.98
C VAL A 90 12.27 -0.16 3.66
N ALA A 91 12.28 1.10 3.22
CA ALA A 91 11.05 1.79 2.82
C ALA A 91 10.32 1.07 1.68
N ALA A 92 11.06 0.63 0.65
CA ALA A 92 10.49 -0.12 -0.45
C ALA A 92 9.86 -1.44 0.02
N GLN A 93 10.52 -2.18 0.91
CA GLN A 93 9.98 -3.43 1.48
C GLN A 93 8.69 -3.18 2.27
N VAL A 94 8.65 -2.15 3.12
CA VAL A 94 7.44 -1.79 3.88
C VAL A 94 6.30 -1.37 2.96
N LEU A 95 6.58 -0.61 1.90
CA LEU A 95 5.55 -0.19 0.92
C LEU A 95 4.98 -1.36 0.12
N LEU A 96 5.80 -2.35 -0.22
CA LEU A 96 5.39 -3.49 -1.03
C LEU A 96 4.73 -4.60 -0.22
N HIS A 97 5.08 -4.74 1.05
CA HIS A 97 4.73 -5.93 1.84
C HIS A 97 4.06 -5.61 3.17
N GLY A 98 4.12 -4.36 3.62
CA GLY A 98 3.63 -3.93 4.93
C GLY A 98 4.56 -4.34 6.08
N ILE A 99 4.10 -4.06 7.30
CA ILE A 99 4.66 -4.54 8.55
C ILE A 99 3.78 -5.70 9.00
N GLN A 100 4.25 -6.93 8.83
CA GLN A 100 3.63 -8.14 9.38
C GLN A 100 4.03 -8.30 10.84
#